data_AF-A0A964AV22-F1
#
_entry.id   AF-A0A964AV22-F1
#
_cell.length_a   1.000
_cell.length_b   1.000
_cell.length_c   1.000
_cell.angle_alpha   90.00
_cell.angle_beta   90.00
_cell.angle_gamma   90.00
#
_symmetry.space_group_name_H-M   'P 1'
#
loop_
_entity.id
_entity.type
_entity.pdbx_description
1 polymer ?
#
loop_
_entity_poly.entity_id
_entity_poly.type
_entity_poly.pdbx_seq_one_letter_code
_entity_poly.pdbx_strand_id
1 'polypeptide(L)'
;MTLLLLLAACGREVCEPNATRVCYCPGAAESAQVCDADGAGWGPCACGGDDTSGSTTDDTDGGALDGQALYTRHCATCHGPDGAGTSAGPDIREEVFEEPIDELVEVMQEGEDDMPPTGVTAAEGRAIAQWMRATFTEPDDDDDEVDED
;
A
#
# COMPACT_ATOMS: atom_id res chain seq x y z
N MET A 1 34.88 31.84 -15.43
CA MET A 1 33.75 30.98 -15.80
C MET A 1 33.27 30.27 -14.54
N THR A 2 32.32 30.86 -13.83
CA THR A 2 31.64 30.21 -12.71
C THR A 2 30.22 29.96 -13.19
N LEU A 3 29.98 28.72 -13.60
CA LEU A 3 28.70 28.25 -14.12
C LEU A 3 27.76 28.06 -12.93
N LEU A 4 26.94 29.08 -12.64
CA LEU A 4 25.80 28.98 -11.72
C LEU A 4 24.73 28.13 -12.39
N LEU A 5 24.72 26.83 -12.06
CA LEU A 5 23.63 25.90 -12.33
C LEU A 5 22.40 26.34 -11.53
N LEU A 6 21.55 27.16 -12.15
CA LEU A 6 20.17 27.33 -11.74
C LEU A 6 19.43 26.03 -12.03
N LEU A 7 19.42 25.12 -11.04
CA LEU A 7 18.48 24.02 -10.96
C LEU A 7 17.08 24.64 -10.80
N ALA A 8 16.38 24.80 -11.93
CA ALA A 8 14.95 24.99 -11.95
C ALA A 8 14.29 23.70 -11.44
N ALA A 9 14.10 23.60 -10.12
CA ALA A 9 13.16 22.65 -9.55
C ALA A 9 11.77 23.09 -10.01
N CYS A 10 11.08 22.27 -10.80
CA CYS A 10 9.69 22.51 -11.16
C CYS A 10 8.83 22.65 -9.90
N GLY A 11 8.42 23.88 -9.59
CA GLY A 11 7.10 24.22 -9.03
C GLY A 11 6.61 23.48 -7.79
N ARG A 12 7.47 23.14 -6.82
CA ARG A 12 6.98 22.79 -5.49
C ARG A 12 6.68 24.09 -4.75
N GLU A 13 5.40 24.48 -4.77
CA GLU A 13 4.94 25.72 -4.17
C GLU A 13 5.02 25.60 -2.63
N VAL A 14 6.08 26.17 -2.06
CA VAL A 14 6.31 26.24 -0.61
C VAL A 14 5.11 26.92 0.06
N CYS A 15 4.61 26.33 1.14
CA CYS A 15 3.42 26.78 1.85
C CYS A 15 3.67 26.99 3.34
N GLU A 16 2.75 27.67 4.00
CA GLU A 16 2.79 27.86 5.45
C GLU A 16 2.51 26.50 6.14
N PRO A 17 3.38 26.03 7.06
CA PRO A 17 3.19 24.76 7.74
C PRO A 17 1.79 24.57 8.32
N ASN A 18 1.16 23.45 7.99
CA ASN A 18 -0.21 23.11 8.40
C ASN A 18 -1.31 24.05 7.89
N ALA A 19 -1.01 24.95 6.95
CA ALA A 19 -2.05 25.73 6.28
C ALA A 19 -2.99 24.81 5.50
N THR A 20 -4.21 25.28 5.24
CA THR A 20 -5.20 24.56 4.44
C THR A 20 -5.55 25.38 3.19
N ARG A 21 -5.73 24.71 2.05
CA ARG A 21 -6.29 25.33 0.85
C ARG A 21 -7.33 24.43 0.22
N VAL A 22 -8.27 25.06 -0.50
CA VAL A 22 -9.29 24.34 -1.27
C VAL A 22 -8.64 23.70 -2.48
N CYS A 23 -9.09 22.51 -2.82
CA CYS A 23 -8.90 21.91 -4.13
C CYS A 23 -10.19 21.34 -4.69
N TYR A 24 -10.15 21.11 -5.99
CA TYR A 24 -11.28 20.68 -6.78
C TYR A 24 -11.05 19.27 -7.27
N CYS A 25 -12.04 18.43 -7.03
CA CYS A 25 -12.07 17.02 -7.41
C CYS A 25 -12.76 16.86 -8.76
N PRO A 26 -12.45 15.77 -9.50
CA PRO A 26 -13.29 15.32 -10.60
C PRO A 26 -14.74 15.14 -10.11
N GLY A 27 -15.73 15.54 -10.91
CA GLY A 27 -17.13 15.52 -10.47
C GLY A 27 -17.58 16.72 -9.63
N ALA A 28 -16.75 17.78 -9.55
CA ALA A 28 -17.08 19.08 -8.95
C ALA A 28 -17.27 19.10 -7.43
N ALA A 29 -16.76 18.09 -6.70
CA ALA A 29 -16.61 18.19 -5.25
C ALA A 29 -15.44 19.12 -4.91
N GLU A 30 -15.65 20.03 -3.96
CA GLU A 30 -14.58 20.82 -3.32
C GLU A 30 -14.09 20.08 -2.07
N SER A 31 -12.77 20.07 -1.86
CA SER A 31 -12.16 19.52 -0.65
C SER A 31 -10.97 20.36 -0.19
N ALA A 32 -10.33 19.96 0.92
CA ALA A 32 -9.16 20.59 1.48
C ALA A 32 -7.91 19.72 1.30
N GLN A 33 -6.79 20.38 1.03
CA GLN A 33 -5.45 19.84 1.20
C GLN A 33 -4.73 20.61 2.31
N VAL A 34 -3.86 19.92 3.04
CA VAL A 34 -3.08 20.48 4.16
C VAL A 34 -1.63 20.61 3.72
N CYS A 35 -0.97 21.70 4.09
CA CYS A 35 0.46 21.89 3.88
C CYS A 35 1.25 21.06 4.88
N ASP A 36 2.32 20.40 4.41
CA ASP A 36 3.23 19.63 5.25
C ASP A 36 3.79 20.47 6.40
N ALA A 37 4.13 19.83 7.51
CA ALA A 37 4.70 20.50 8.67
C ALA A 37 6.04 21.20 8.35
N ASP A 38 6.79 20.70 7.36
CA ASP A 38 8.05 21.27 6.91
C ASP A 38 7.87 22.38 5.86
N GLY A 39 6.63 22.68 5.46
CA GLY A 39 6.31 23.68 4.42
C GLY A 39 6.75 23.27 3.02
N ALA A 40 7.16 22.00 2.85
CA ALA A 40 7.73 21.49 1.61
C ALA A 40 6.71 21.42 0.48
N GLY A 41 5.42 21.29 0.79
CA GLY A 41 4.36 21.29 -0.20
C GLY A 41 2.98 21.02 0.40
N TRP A 42 2.00 20.98 -0.49
CA TRP A 42 0.64 20.60 -0.16
C TRP A 42 0.47 19.09 -0.31
N GLY A 43 -0.12 18.45 0.70
CA GLY A 43 -0.52 17.05 0.65
C GLY A 43 -1.66 16.78 -0.36
N PRO A 44 -2.10 15.52 -0.47
CA PRO A 44 -3.16 15.14 -1.41
C PRO A 44 -4.49 15.83 -1.08
N CYS A 45 -5.32 15.97 -2.12
CA CYS A 45 -6.69 16.47 -1.97
C CYS A 45 -7.60 15.39 -1.41
N ALA A 46 -8.20 15.65 -0.24
CA ALA A 46 -9.07 14.71 0.45
C ALA A 46 -10.47 14.63 -0.17
N CYS A 47 -10.58 14.25 -1.44
CA CYS A 47 -11.87 14.11 -2.11
C CYS A 47 -12.68 12.99 -1.45
N GLY A 48 -13.76 13.36 -0.75
CA GLY A 48 -14.61 12.45 0.02
C GLY A 48 -15.45 11.55 -0.88
N GLY A 49 -14.93 10.36 -1.11
CA GLY A 49 -15.61 9.19 -1.65
C GLY A 49 -14.65 8.04 -1.38
N ASP A 50 -15.03 7.21 -0.43
CA ASP A 50 -14.55 5.86 -0.11
C ASP A 50 -13.72 5.20 -1.26
N ASP A 51 -12.58 4.64 -0.85
CA ASP A 51 -11.64 3.76 -1.58
C ASP A 51 -10.44 4.37 -2.35
N THR A 52 -9.28 4.13 -1.75
CA THR A 52 -8.05 3.63 -2.39
C THR A 52 -7.46 4.44 -3.56
N SER A 53 -6.56 5.36 -3.20
CA SER A 53 -5.27 5.48 -3.88
C SER A 53 -4.27 6.08 -2.91
N GLY A 54 -3.40 5.22 -2.38
CA GLY A 54 -2.32 5.61 -1.48
C GLY A 54 -1.45 6.72 -2.07
N SER A 55 -1.21 7.75 -1.26
CA SER A 55 0.09 8.43 -1.17
C SER A 55 0.02 9.48 -0.08
N THR A 56 0.36 9.09 1.14
CA THR A 56 1.32 9.89 1.90
C THR A 56 2.41 8.95 2.36
N THR A 57 3.43 8.82 1.51
CA THR A 57 4.79 8.65 1.99
C THR A 57 5.04 9.74 3.03
N ASP A 58 5.10 9.37 4.31
CA ASP A 58 6.09 9.87 5.26
C ASP A 58 5.96 9.11 6.57
N ASP A 59 6.55 7.92 6.56
CA ASP A 59 7.39 7.43 7.66
C ASP A 59 8.64 6.81 7.02
N THR A 60 9.39 7.63 6.27
CA THR A 60 10.82 7.35 6.09
C THR A 60 11.56 8.00 7.24
N ASP A 61 11.65 7.29 8.35
CA ASP A 61 12.90 7.22 9.09
C ASP A 61 13.05 5.79 9.65
N GLY A 62 13.93 4.99 9.03
CA GLY A 62 14.27 3.66 9.56
C GLY A 62 14.54 2.50 8.60
N GLY A 63 14.81 2.75 7.31
CA GLY A 63 15.22 1.70 6.36
C GLY A 63 14.05 0.97 5.69
N ALA A 64 14.14 0.74 4.38
CA ALA A 64 13.12 -0.01 3.65
C ALA A 64 12.99 -1.41 4.25
N LEU A 65 11.80 -1.74 4.74
CA LEU A 65 11.48 -3.07 5.24
C LEU A 65 11.51 -4.06 4.07
N ASP A 66 12.20 -5.18 4.26
CA ASP A 66 12.27 -6.26 3.27
C ASP A 66 11.05 -7.18 3.43
N GLY A 67 9.99 -6.89 2.67
CA GLY A 67 8.74 -7.65 2.70
C GLY A 67 8.95 -9.15 2.39
N GLN A 68 9.89 -9.49 1.51
CA GLN A 68 10.22 -10.88 1.21
C GLN A 68 10.83 -11.59 2.41
N ALA A 69 11.81 -10.96 3.05
CA ALA A 69 12.47 -11.52 4.22
C ALA A 69 11.50 -11.65 5.40
N LEU A 70 10.57 -10.71 5.55
CA LEU A 70 9.51 -10.76 6.55
C LEU A 70 8.53 -11.91 6.25
N TYR A 71 8.01 -12.01 5.02
CA TYR A 71 7.12 -13.10 4.61
C TYR A 71 7.76 -14.48 4.85
N THR A 72 9.03 -14.63 4.49
CA THR A 72 9.78 -15.88 4.69
C THR A 72 9.86 -16.28 6.16
N ARG A 73 9.95 -15.29 7.08
CA ARG A 73 10.07 -15.54 8.53
C ARG A 73 8.72 -15.83 9.17
N HIS A 74 7.66 -15.14 8.76
CA HIS A 74 6.38 -15.14 9.46
C HIS A 74 5.32 -16.04 8.79
N CYS A 75 5.36 -16.17 7.47
CA CYS A 75 4.23 -16.71 6.68
C CYS A 75 4.58 -18.02 5.97
N ALA A 76 5.79 -18.11 5.41
CA ALA A 76 6.16 -19.20 4.49
C ALA A 76 6.15 -20.61 5.12
N THR A 77 6.20 -20.72 6.45
CA THR A 77 6.11 -22.02 7.14
C THR A 77 4.73 -22.67 6.96
N CYS A 78 3.66 -21.87 6.88
CA CYS A 78 2.29 -22.36 6.73
C CYS A 78 1.77 -22.18 5.30
N HIS A 79 2.09 -21.06 4.65
CA HIS A 79 1.59 -20.73 3.32
C HIS A 79 2.57 -21.07 2.18
N GLY A 80 3.76 -21.60 2.49
CA GLY A 80 4.78 -21.90 1.49
C GLY A 80 5.58 -20.66 1.04
N PRO A 81 6.72 -20.84 0.36
CA PRO A 81 7.57 -19.72 -0.06
C PRO A 81 6.96 -18.85 -1.16
N ASP A 82 5.97 -19.38 -1.87
CA ASP A 82 5.25 -18.78 -3.00
C ASP A 82 3.76 -18.55 -2.71
N GLY A 83 3.31 -18.77 -1.47
CA GLY A 83 1.91 -18.60 -1.09
C GLY A 83 0.98 -19.74 -1.49
N ALA A 84 1.48 -20.81 -2.14
CA ALA A 84 0.66 -21.91 -2.66
C ALA A 84 0.08 -22.87 -1.59
N GLY A 85 0.32 -22.58 -0.31
CA GLY A 85 -0.16 -23.37 0.81
C GLY A 85 0.71 -24.58 1.15
N THR A 86 0.45 -25.15 2.33
CA THR A 86 1.07 -26.38 2.82
C THR A 86 0.04 -27.22 3.57
N SER A 87 0.47 -28.32 4.21
CA SER A 87 -0.42 -29.03 5.16
C SER A 87 -0.77 -28.22 6.41
N ALA A 88 -0.09 -27.10 6.68
CA ALA A 88 -0.26 -26.27 7.86
C ALA A 88 -1.04 -24.96 7.58
N GLY A 89 -1.31 -24.63 6.32
CA GLY A 89 -2.04 -23.42 5.94
C GLY A 89 -2.47 -23.43 4.47
N PRO A 90 -3.51 -22.67 4.11
CA PRO A 90 -4.09 -22.66 2.76
C PRO A 90 -3.19 -21.92 1.74
N ASP A 91 -3.56 -22.07 0.46
CA ASP A 91 -3.13 -21.15 -0.60
C ASP A 91 -3.69 -19.75 -0.29
N ILE A 92 -2.92 -18.71 -0.58
CA ILE A 92 -3.28 -17.30 -0.34
C ILE A 92 -3.02 -16.42 -1.57
N ARG A 93 -2.72 -17.02 -2.73
CA ARG A 93 -2.26 -16.26 -3.90
C ARG A 93 -3.38 -15.45 -4.54
N GLU A 94 -4.63 -15.85 -4.38
CA GLU A 94 -5.81 -15.15 -4.91
C GLU A 94 -6.33 -14.14 -3.88
N GLU A 95 -6.45 -14.58 -2.63
CA GLU A 95 -7.03 -13.84 -1.51
C GLU A 95 -6.31 -12.51 -1.23
N VAL A 96 -5.00 -12.45 -1.51
CA VAL A 96 -4.17 -11.23 -1.36
C VAL A 96 -4.61 -10.07 -2.28
N PHE A 97 -5.38 -10.36 -3.34
CA PHE A 97 -5.88 -9.37 -4.29
C PHE A 97 -7.33 -8.94 -4.02
N GLU A 98 -8.12 -9.76 -3.32
CA GLU A 98 -9.53 -9.49 -3.03
C GLU A 98 -9.70 -8.36 -2.00
N GLU A 99 -8.84 -8.34 -0.98
CA GLU A 99 -8.95 -7.44 0.17
C GLU A 99 -7.91 -6.30 0.12
N PRO A 100 -8.23 -5.07 0.54
CA PRO A 100 -7.27 -3.96 0.56
C PRO A 100 -6.06 -4.24 1.48
N ILE A 101 -4.91 -3.62 1.18
CA ILE A 101 -3.66 -3.87 1.90
C ILE A 101 -3.80 -3.70 3.42
N ASP A 102 -4.52 -2.68 3.87
CA ASP A 102 -4.68 -2.43 5.31
C ASP A 102 -5.55 -3.50 6.00
N GLU A 103 -6.51 -4.09 5.30
CA GLU A 103 -7.34 -5.19 5.81
C GLU A 103 -6.55 -6.49 5.91
N LEU A 104 -5.73 -6.80 4.89
CA LEU A 104 -4.76 -7.88 4.98
C LEU A 104 -3.80 -7.72 6.18
N VAL A 105 -3.42 -6.48 6.49
CA VAL A 105 -2.53 -6.15 7.62
C VAL A 105 -3.22 -6.35 8.97
N GLU A 106 -4.53 -6.14 9.05
CA GLU A 106 -5.34 -6.47 10.23
C GLU A 106 -5.41 -7.99 10.43
N VAL A 107 -5.69 -8.76 9.38
CA VAL A 107 -5.66 -10.23 9.41
C VAL A 107 -4.29 -10.74 9.89
N MET A 108 -3.18 -10.18 9.41
CA MET A 108 -1.84 -10.57 9.85
C MET A 108 -1.58 -10.29 11.35
N GLN A 109 -2.13 -9.19 11.87
CA GLN A 109 -1.88 -8.75 13.25
C GLN A 109 -2.79 -9.46 14.25
N GLU A 110 -4.05 -9.70 13.89
CA GLU A 110 -5.07 -10.23 14.78
C GLU A 110 -5.29 -11.74 14.58
N GLY A 111 -4.88 -12.27 13.43
CA GLY A 111 -5.23 -13.61 12.99
C GLY A 111 -6.69 -13.71 12.57
N GLU A 112 -7.01 -14.74 11.79
CA GLU A 112 -8.37 -15.06 11.38
C GLU A 112 -8.56 -16.58 11.34
N ASP A 113 -9.70 -17.05 11.85
CA ASP A 113 -10.02 -18.48 11.99
C ASP A 113 -8.88 -19.30 12.64
N ASP A 114 -8.26 -20.21 11.89
CA ASP A 114 -7.16 -21.06 12.33
C ASP A 114 -5.78 -20.40 12.15
N MET A 115 -5.70 -19.23 11.50
CA MET A 115 -4.47 -18.45 11.36
C MET A 115 -4.24 -17.62 12.64
N PRO A 116 -3.16 -17.89 13.41
CA PRO A 116 -2.86 -17.12 14.61
C PRO A 116 -2.27 -15.74 14.27
N PRO A 117 -2.36 -14.77 15.20
CA PRO A 117 -1.59 -13.52 15.15
C PRO A 117 -0.11 -13.77 14.84
N THR A 118 0.42 -13.12 13.82
CA THR A 118 1.82 -13.34 13.37
C THR A 118 2.84 -12.52 14.17
N GLY A 119 2.36 -11.51 14.92
CA GLY A 119 3.18 -10.60 15.73
C GLY A 119 3.92 -9.54 14.92
N VAL A 120 3.60 -9.38 13.64
CA VAL A 120 4.14 -8.29 12.80
C VAL A 120 3.54 -6.94 13.22
N THR A 121 4.30 -5.88 13.08
CA THR A 121 3.78 -4.51 13.19
C THR A 121 2.99 -4.12 11.94
N ALA A 122 2.17 -3.08 12.01
CA ALA A 122 1.46 -2.54 10.84
C ALA A 122 2.42 -2.18 9.67
N ALA A 123 3.61 -1.64 9.97
CA ALA A 123 4.60 -1.32 8.94
C ALA A 123 5.19 -2.58 8.28
N GLU A 124 5.48 -3.62 9.06
CA GLU A 124 5.96 -4.91 8.55
C GLU A 124 4.87 -5.63 7.75
N GLY A 125 3.64 -5.66 8.26
CA GLY A 125 2.48 -6.22 7.55
C GLY A 125 2.28 -5.54 6.20
N ARG A 126 2.34 -4.20 6.14
CA ARG A 126 2.22 -3.46 4.87
C ARG A 126 3.34 -3.83 3.90
N ALA A 127 4.58 -3.97 4.37
CA ALA A 127 5.69 -4.38 3.54
C ALA A 127 5.52 -5.82 3.00
N ILE A 128 5.00 -6.74 3.83
CA ILE A 128 4.67 -8.11 3.41
C ILE A 128 3.55 -8.09 2.36
N ALA A 129 2.43 -7.43 2.64
CA ALA A 129 1.28 -7.36 1.74
C ALA A 129 1.62 -6.76 0.38
N GLN A 130 2.43 -5.69 0.35
CA GLN A 130 2.93 -5.10 -0.88
C GLN A 130 3.85 -6.07 -1.65
N TRP A 131 4.73 -6.79 -0.95
CA TRP A 131 5.58 -7.79 -1.59
C TRP A 131 4.76 -8.95 -2.18
N MET A 132 3.75 -9.44 -1.47
CA MET A 132 2.87 -10.52 -1.94
C MET A 132 2.15 -10.11 -3.22
N ARG A 133 1.51 -8.93 -3.24
CA ARG A 133 0.86 -8.41 -4.45
C ARG A 133 1.81 -8.19 -5.62
N ALA A 134 3.06 -7.84 -5.36
CA ALA A 134 4.06 -7.64 -6.40
C ALA A 134 4.65 -8.95 -6.94
N THR A 135 4.48 -10.07 -6.22
CA THR A 135 5.20 -11.32 -6.49
C THR A 135 4.28 -12.48 -6.87
N PHE A 136 3.10 -12.58 -6.25
CA PHE A 136 2.13 -13.62 -6.55
C PHE A 136 1.48 -13.35 -7.90
N THR A 137 1.16 -14.41 -8.62
CA THR A 137 0.50 -14.33 -9.92
C THR A 137 -0.97 -14.06 -9.67
N GLU A 138 -1.49 -12.96 -10.23
CA GLU A 138 -2.93 -12.71 -10.30
C GLU A 138 -3.60 -13.93 -10.98
N PRO A 139 -4.75 -14.42 -10.48
CA PRO A 139 -5.49 -15.46 -11.19
C PRO A 139 -5.69 -15.03 -12.64
N ASP A 140 -5.33 -15.88 -13.60
CA ASP A 140 -5.71 -15.65 -14.99
C ASP A 140 -7.24 -15.71 -15.06
N ASP A 141 -7.91 -14.56 -15.20
CA ASP A 141 -9.35 -14.44 -15.48
C ASP A 141 -9.67 -15.00 -16.88
N ASP A 142 -9.52 -16.31 -17.08
CA ASP A 142 -9.83 -17.04 -18.32
C ASP A 142 -10.93 -18.09 -18.06
N ASP A 143 -12.09 -17.66 -17.56
CA ASP A 143 -13.33 -18.45 -17.50
C ASP A 143 -14.49 -17.74 -18.25
N ASP A 144 -14.21 -17.25 -19.46
CA ASP A 144 -15.21 -16.79 -20.45
C ASP A 144 -15.40 -17.81 -21.60
N GLU A 145 -15.46 -19.11 -21.29
CA GLU A 145 -15.93 -20.13 -22.24
C GLU A 145 -17.25 -20.74 -21.71
N VAL A 146 -18.29 -19.92 -21.69
CA VAL A 146 -19.69 -20.37 -21.64
C VAL A 146 -20.08 -20.93 -23.01
N ASP A 147 -19.73 -22.18 -23.26
CA ASP A 147 -20.39 -22.98 -24.30
C ASP A 147 -21.71 -23.54 -23.73
N GLU A 148 -22.77 -22.73 -23.78
CA GLU A 148 -24.15 -23.19 -23.61
C GLU A 148 -24.61 -23.92 -24.90
N ASP A 149 -24.65 -25.26 -24.87
CA ASP A 149 -25.34 -26.12 -25.87
C ASP A 149 -26.80 -26.44 -25.47
#